data_AF-W1U1C4-F1
#
_entry.id   AF-W1U1C4-F1
#
_cell.length_a   1.000
_cell.length_b   1.000
_cell.length_c   1.000
_cell.angle_alpha   90.00
_cell.angle_beta   90.00
_cell.angle_gamma   90.00
#
_symmetry.space_group_name_H-M   'P 1'
#
loop_
_entity.id
_entity.type
_entity.pdbx_description
1 polymer ?
#
loop_
_entity_poly.entity_id
_entity_poly.type
_entity_poly.pdbx_seq_one_letter_code
_entity_poly.pdbx_strand_id
1 'polypeptide(L)'
;MNDGTVSAAGEAELQTNLLTKRFTNVTVRLNRYYLLNSQYGYSYERIVNTAEHELGHAIGLEHNEEKSVMQSAGSFYGIQAVDVQAVKELYQA
;
A
#
# COMPACT_ATOMS: atom_id res chain seq x y z
N MET A 1 0.46 -7.62 -11.32
CA MET A 1 1.76 -7.92 -11.98
C MET A 1 2.22 -9.34 -11.63
N ASN A 2 3.22 -9.85 -12.34
CA ASN A 2 3.89 -11.13 -12.05
C ASN A 2 5.34 -11.03 -12.54
N ASP A 3 6.15 -10.28 -11.81
CA ASP A 3 7.47 -9.84 -12.26
C ASP A 3 8.46 -9.87 -11.08
N GLY A 4 9.52 -10.67 -11.19
CA GLY A 4 10.56 -10.78 -10.17
C GLY A 4 11.66 -9.72 -10.24
N THR A 5 11.61 -8.85 -11.27
CA THR A 5 12.54 -7.71 -11.40
C THR A 5 12.08 -6.50 -10.60
N VAL A 6 10.78 -6.40 -10.32
CA VAL A 6 10.19 -5.41 -9.41
C VAL A 6 10.34 -5.94 -7.99
N SER A 7 11.25 -5.38 -7.19
CA SER A 7 11.54 -5.84 -5.82
C SER A 7 10.46 -5.42 -4.79
N ALA A 8 9.18 -5.55 -5.15
CA ALA A 8 8.05 -5.22 -4.30
C ALA A 8 6.89 -6.21 -4.48
N ALA A 9 6.21 -6.53 -3.37
CA ALA A 9 5.03 -7.40 -3.37
C ALA A 9 3.76 -6.69 -3.85
N GLY A 10 3.74 -5.36 -3.76
CA GLY A 10 2.74 -4.45 -4.33
C GLY A 10 3.41 -3.16 -4.80
N GLU A 11 2.72 -2.40 -5.64
CA GLU A 11 3.14 -1.06 -6.05
C GLU A 11 1.90 -0.20 -6.34
N ALA A 12 1.92 1.04 -5.86
CA ALA A 12 0.98 2.09 -6.23
C ALA A 12 1.68 3.16 -7.09
N GLU A 13 1.34 3.20 -8.38
CA GLU A 13 1.83 4.22 -9.31
C GLU A 13 0.91 5.44 -9.27
N LEU A 14 1.43 6.58 -8.82
CA LEU A 14 0.68 7.82 -8.60
C LEU A 14 0.85 8.79 -9.78
N GLN A 15 -0.26 9.34 -10.29
CA GLN A 15 -0.26 10.50 -11.16
C GLN A 15 -0.88 11.69 -10.44
N THR A 16 -0.10 12.76 -10.32
CA THR A 16 -0.48 13.95 -9.54
C THR A 16 -0.52 15.19 -10.43
N ASN A 17 -1.60 15.95 -10.34
CA ASN A 17 -1.62 17.31 -10.88
C ASN A 17 -0.74 18.21 -10.01
N LEU A 18 0.40 18.64 -10.56
CA LEU A 18 1.41 19.38 -9.79
C LEU A 18 0.95 20.76 -9.30
N LEU A 19 -0.06 21.36 -9.96
CA LEU A 19 -0.61 22.67 -9.59
C LEU A 19 -1.59 22.54 -8.43
N THR A 20 -2.49 21.55 -8.47
CA THR A 20 -3.50 21.36 -7.43
C THR A 20 -3.06 20.43 -6.31
N LYS A 21 -1.93 19.74 -6.48
CA LYS A 21 -1.41 18.69 -5.58
C LYS A 21 -2.41 17.56 -5.35
N ARG A 22 -3.30 17.30 -6.32
CA ARG A 22 -4.29 16.23 -6.24
C ARG A 22 -3.94 15.09 -7.20
N PHE A 23 -4.22 13.87 -6.77
CA PHE A 23 -4.14 12.70 -7.63
C PHE A 23 -5.16 12.82 -8.76
N THR A 24 -4.71 12.55 -9.98
CA THR A 24 -5.56 12.42 -11.17
C THR A 24 -5.82 10.95 -11.51
N ASN A 25 -4.85 10.08 -11.22
CA ASN A 25 -4.96 8.64 -11.36
C ASN A 25 -4.02 7.97 -10.35
N VAL A 26 -4.45 6.82 -9.81
CA VAL A 26 -3.56 5.90 -9.12
C VAL A 26 -3.79 4.51 -9.68
N THR A 27 -2.71 3.81 -10.02
CA THR A 27 -2.76 2.41 -10.44
C THR A 27 -2.09 1.52 -9.41
N VAL A 28 -2.88 0.70 -8.73
CA VAL A 28 -2.40 -0.31 -7.77
C VAL A 28 -2.16 -1.64 -8.47
N ARG A 29 -1.00 -2.25 -8.23
CA ARG A 29 -0.61 -3.55 -8.77
C ARG A 29 -0.10 -4.46 -7.67
N LEU A 30 -0.71 -5.63 -7.54
CA LEU A 30 -0.21 -6.71 -6.67
C LEU A 30 0.69 -7.67 -7.45
N ASN A 31 1.82 -8.06 -6.86
CA ASN A 31 2.81 -8.92 -7.49
C ASN A 31 2.62 -10.39 -7.16
N ARG A 32 2.05 -11.12 -8.11
CA ARG A 32 1.82 -12.56 -7.98
C ARG A 32 3.13 -13.35 -7.82
N TYR A 33 4.25 -12.82 -8.35
CA TYR A 33 5.55 -13.46 -8.27
C TYR A 33 5.98 -13.70 -6.81
N TYR A 34 5.67 -12.77 -5.91
CA TYR A 34 5.94 -12.90 -4.47
C TYR A 34 4.72 -13.44 -3.72
N LEU A 35 3.54 -12.85 -3.95
CA LEU A 35 2.35 -13.09 -3.11
C LEU A 35 1.80 -14.52 -3.21
N LEU A 36 1.97 -15.17 -4.36
CA LEU A 36 1.42 -16.52 -4.60
C LEU A 36 2.51 -17.61 -4.65
N ASN A 37 3.77 -17.23 -4.50
CA ASN A 37 4.87 -18.17 -4.48
C ASN A 37 5.17 -18.56 -3.02
N SER A 38 4.99 -19.86 -2.73
CA SER A 38 5.14 -20.41 -1.39
C SER A 38 6.54 -20.22 -0.79
N GLN A 39 7.58 -19.99 -1.60
CA GLN A 39 8.93 -19.72 -1.11
C GLN A 39 9.02 -18.41 -0.31
N TYR A 40 8.17 -17.43 -0.60
CA TYR A 40 8.14 -16.15 0.11
C TYR A 40 7.18 -16.15 1.32
N GLY A 41 6.42 -17.24 1.53
CA GLY A 41 5.69 -17.46 2.78
C GLY A 41 4.57 -16.47 3.10
N TYR A 42 3.96 -15.84 2.08
CA TYR A 42 2.81 -14.96 2.31
C TYR A 42 1.59 -15.78 2.76
N SER A 43 1.07 -15.47 3.94
CA SER A 43 -0.26 -15.93 4.36
C SER A 43 -1.35 -15.14 3.62
N TYR A 44 -2.58 -15.65 3.62
CA TYR A 44 -3.73 -14.92 3.09
C TYR A 44 -3.85 -13.52 3.72
N GLU A 45 -3.68 -13.42 5.04
CA GLU A 45 -3.69 -12.14 5.77
C GLU A 45 -2.62 -11.18 5.26
N ARG A 46 -1.38 -11.64 5.04
CA ARG A 46 -0.32 -10.77 4.50
C ARG A 46 -0.61 -10.30 3.08
N ILE A 47 -1.29 -11.12 2.26
CA ILE A 47 -1.74 -10.71 0.92
C ILE A 47 -2.79 -9.61 1.03
N VAL A 48 -3.75 -9.76 1.95
CA VAL A 48 -4.77 -8.73 2.21
C VAL A 48 -4.11 -7.44 2.70
N ASN A 49 -3.23 -7.52 3.69
CA ASN A 49 -2.50 -6.35 4.19
C ASN A 49 -1.66 -5.67 3.09
N THR A 50 -1.12 -6.44 2.13
CA THR A 50 -0.40 -5.86 0.98
C THR A 50 -1.37 -5.07 0.10
N ALA A 51 -2.56 -5.61 -0.18
CA ALA A 51 -3.58 -4.90 -0.92
C ALA A 51 -4.04 -3.63 -0.21
N GLU A 52 -4.24 -3.69 1.11
CA GLU A 52 -4.61 -2.54 1.93
C GLU A 52 -3.51 -1.47 1.93
N HIS A 53 -2.23 -1.85 2.02
CA HIS A 53 -1.08 -0.94 1.96
C HIS A 53 -1.06 -0.12 0.66
N GLU A 54 -1.14 -0.80 -0.48
CA GLU A 54 -1.13 -0.11 -1.78
C GLU A 54 -2.39 0.76 -2.00
N LEU A 55 -3.53 0.32 -1.48
CA LEU A 55 -4.75 1.14 -1.47
C LEU A 55 -4.62 2.35 -0.53
N GLY A 56 -3.87 2.23 0.56
CA GLY A 56 -3.51 3.34 1.44
C GLY A 56 -2.73 4.42 0.69
N HIS A 57 -1.72 4.04 -0.10
CA HIS A 57 -1.04 4.97 -1.01
C HIS A 57 -2.01 5.61 -2.02
N ALA A 58 -2.97 4.84 -2.55
CA ALA A 58 -3.95 5.36 -3.50
C ALA A 58 -4.88 6.43 -2.92
N ILE A 59 -5.04 6.48 -1.60
CA ILE A 59 -5.79 7.53 -0.88
C ILE A 59 -4.88 8.56 -0.20
N GLY A 60 -3.58 8.54 -0.50
CA GLY A 60 -2.63 9.57 -0.07
C GLY A 60 -1.99 9.34 1.28
N LEU A 61 -2.07 8.12 1.82
CA LEU A 61 -1.25 7.74 2.96
C LEU A 61 0.19 7.49 2.52
N GLU A 62 1.12 8.09 3.26
CA GLU A 62 2.55 7.82 3.15
C GLU A 62 2.97 6.71 4.13
N HIS A 63 4.20 6.21 3.99
CA HIS A 63 4.74 5.26 4.96
C HIS A 63 4.84 5.89 6.36
N ASN A 64 4.65 5.05 7.37
CA ASN A 64 5.05 5.35 8.75
C ASN A 64 5.73 4.12 9.36
N GLU A 65 6.45 4.31 10.45
CA GLU A 65 7.24 3.23 11.07
C GLU A 65 6.56 2.64 12.32
N GLU A 66 5.30 2.97 12.56
CA GLU A 66 4.50 2.40 13.65
C GLU A 66 3.94 1.02 13.26
N LYS A 67 3.19 0.40 14.19
CA LYS A 67 2.32 -0.71 13.81
C LYS A 67 1.18 -0.13 12.98
N SER A 68 1.22 -0.35 11.69
CA SER A 68 0.35 0.30 10.70
C SER A 68 0.32 -0.52 9.42
N VAL A 69 -0.80 -0.45 8.69
CA VAL A 69 -0.85 -1.02 7.34
C VAL A 69 0.11 -0.34 6.38
N MET A 70 0.49 0.90 6.66
CA MET A 70 1.46 1.71 5.90
C MET A 70 2.91 1.53 6.39
N GLN A 71 3.20 0.48 7.17
CA GLN A 71 4.57 0.19 7.58
C GLN A 71 5.46 -0.16 6.37
N SER A 72 6.59 0.52 6.24
CA SER A 72 7.55 0.31 5.13
C SER A 72 8.20 -1.08 5.14
N ALA A 73 8.40 -1.65 6.34
CA ALA A 73 8.99 -2.97 6.57
C ALA A 73 8.14 -4.13 6.01
N GLY A 74 6.95 -3.84 5.48
CA GLY A 74 6.10 -4.77 4.76
C GLY A 74 4.80 -5.08 5.50
N SER A 75 3.92 -5.82 4.83
CA SER A 75 2.51 -6.03 5.17
C SER A 75 2.27 -6.96 6.38
N PHE A 76 2.95 -6.70 7.49
CA PHE A 76 2.84 -7.46 8.75
C PHE A 76 1.64 -7.05 9.60
N TYR A 77 1.12 -5.84 9.39
CA TYR A 77 -0.04 -5.31 10.09
C TYR A 77 -1.12 -4.96 9.05
N GLY A 78 -2.38 -5.25 9.38
CA GLY A 78 -3.54 -4.68 8.66
C GLY A 78 -3.84 -3.27 9.15
N ILE A 79 -4.95 -2.68 8.72
CA ILE A 79 -5.36 -1.33 9.11
C ILE A 79 -5.40 -1.14 10.64
N GLN A 80 -4.72 -0.10 11.13
CA GLN A 80 -4.65 0.29 12.53
C GLN A 80 -5.32 1.64 12.79
N ALA A 81 -5.47 2.01 14.07
CA ALA A 81 -6.09 3.28 14.46
C ALA A 81 -5.33 4.51 13.91
N VAL A 82 -4.00 4.43 13.81
CA VAL A 82 -3.16 5.50 13.24
C VAL A 82 -3.49 5.74 11.76
N ASP A 83 -3.74 4.67 10.99
CA ASP A 83 -4.11 4.76 9.58
C ASP A 83 -5.47 5.46 9.41
N VAL A 84 -6.45 5.06 10.22
CA VAL A 84 -7.78 5.67 10.22
C VAL A 84 -7.71 7.15 10.59
N GLN A 85 -6.89 7.51 11.56
CA GLN A 85 -6.70 8.89 11.99
C GLN A 85 -6.03 9.72 10.88
N ALA A 86 -5.00 9.18 10.21
CA ALA A 86 -4.35 9.84 9.09
C ALA A 86 -5.32 10.08 7.92
N VAL A 87 -6.16 9.11 7.56
CA VAL A 87 -7.21 9.30 6.54
C VAL A 87 -8.19 10.40 6.96
N LYS A 88 -8.61 10.42 8.23
CA LYS A 88 -9.48 11.49 8.74
C LYS A 88 -8.83 12.86 8.58
N GLU A 89 -7.55 12.99 8.91
CA GLU A 89 -6.83 14.26 8.78
C GLU A 89 -6.67 14.71 7.31
N LEU A 90 -6.44 13.76 6.40
CA LEU A 90 -6.31 14.06 4.96
C LEU A 90 -7.63 14.50 4.31
N TYR A 91 -8.76 13.96 4.77
CA TYR A 91 -10.06 14.15 4.13
C TYR A 91 -11.06 14.97 4.96
N GLN A 92 -10.68 15.44 6.14
CA GLN A 92 -11.47 16.41 6.89
C GLN A 92 -11.48 17.75 6.14
N ALA A 93 -12.70 18.21 5.82
CA ALA A 93 -12.97 19.48 5.14
C ALA A 93 -13.15 20.63 6.14
#